data_AF-A0AAJ5YWZ6-F1
#
_entry.id   AF-A0AAJ5YWZ6-F1
#
_cell.length_a   1.000
_cell.length_b   1.000
_cell.length_c   1.000
_cell.angle_alpha   90.00
_cell.angle_beta   90.00
_cell.angle_gamma   90.00
#
_symmetry.space_group_name_H-M   'P 1'
#
loop_
_entity.id
_entity.type
_entity.pdbx_description
1 polymer ?
#
loop_
_entity_poly.entity_id
_entity_poly.type
_entity_poly.pdbx_seq_one_letter_code
_entity_poly.pdbx_strand_id
1 'polypeptide(L)' 'MDKGKIAAQCGHATLAAYKKAKRMTPRYVRTWQRLGYVKHTESRQTKIAVKIPDKAQLHELADAAQAQGVAARIIQDA' A
#
# COMPACT_ATOMS: atom_id res chain seq x y z
N MET A 1 -1.66 14.60 12.27
CA MET A 1 -1.75 13.27 12.94
C MET A 1 -0.52 13.08 13.79
N ASP A 2 -0.65 12.52 14.99
CA ASP A 2 0.50 12.08 15.77
C ASP A 2 1.17 10.83 15.15
N LYS A 3 2.37 10.47 15.61
CA LYS A 3 3.13 9.33 15.07
C LYS A 3 2.37 8.00 15.17
N GLY A 4 1.62 7.79 16.24
CA GLY A 4 0.86 6.56 16.47
C GLY A 4 -0.29 6.42 15.48
N LYS A 5 -1.07 7.49 15.29
CA LYS A 5 -2.15 7.56 14.30
C LYS A 5 -1.61 7.37 12.88
N ILE A 6 -0.45 7.97 12.54
CA ILE A 6 0.18 7.77 11.22
C ILE A 6 0.48 6.28 11.00
N ALA A 7 1.12 5.63 11.97
CA ALA A 7 1.43 4.21 11.89
C ALA A 7 0.17 3.34 11.73
N ALA A 8 -0.89 3.63 12.49
CA ALA A 8 -2.16 2.91 12.41
C ALA A 8 -2.80 3.04 11.01
N GLN A 9 -2.90 4.27 10.47
CA GLN A 9 -3.51 4.48 9.15
C GLN A 9 -2.66 3.90 8.01
N CYS A 10 -1.32 3.95 8.10
CA CYS A 10 -0.45 3.23 7.15
C CYS A 10 -0.66 1.70 7.22
N GLY A 11 -0.91 1.16 8.42
CA GLY A 11 -1.29 -0.24 8.63
C GLY A 11 -2.62 -0.59 7.96
N HIS A 12 -3.65 0.23 8.18
CA HIS A 12 -4.95 0.08 7.51
C HIS A 12 -4.82 0.12 5.98
N ALA A 13 -4.07 1.09 5.45
CA ALA A 13 -3.83 1.24 4.02
C ALA A 13 -3.14 0.01 3.43
N THR A 14 -2.12 -0.51 4.11
CA THR A 14 -1.42 -1.73 3.72
C THR A 14 -2.38 -2.91 3.61
N LEU A 15 -3.20 -3.16 4.65
CA LEU A 15 -4.09 -4.31 4.68
C LEU A 15 -5.18 -4.20 3.60
N ALA A 16 -5.74 -3.00 3.41
CA ALA A 16 -6.77 -2.74 2.40
C ALA A 16 -6.22 -2.92 0.98
N ALA A 17 -5.04 -2.37 0.69
CA ALA A 17 -4.36 -2.53 -0.60
C ALA A 17 -3.98 -3.99 -0.86
N TYR A 18 -3.45 -4.70 0.15
CA TYR A 18 -3.13 -6.13 0.04
C TYR A 18 -4.38 -6.97 -0.28
N LYS A 19 -5.50 -6.76 0.42
CA LYS A 19 -6.76 -7.48 0.14
C LYS A 19 -7.26 -7.23 -1.27
N LYS A 20 -7.15 -6.00 -1.78
CA LYS A 20 -7.49 -5.64 -3.17
C LYS A 20 -6.54 -6.33 -4.16
N ALA A 21 -5.23 -6.20 -3.95
CA ALA A 21 -4.19 -6.79 -4.80
C ALA A 21 -4.26 -8.32 -4.83
N LYS A 22 -4.62 -8.97 -3.73
CA LYS A 22 -4.77 -10.44 -3.68
C LYS A 22 -5.88 -10.93 -4.60
N ARG A 23 -6.93 -10.13 -4.83
CA ARG A 23 -8.02 -10.42 -5.77
C ARG A 23 -7.68 -10.04 -7.20
N MET A 24 -7.07 -8.87 -7.41
CA MET A 24 -6.76 -8.35 -8.75
C MET A 24 -5.52 -8.97 -9.39
N THR A 25 -4.45 -9.13 -8.61
CA THR A 25 -3.11 -9.48 -9.11
C THR A 25 -2.37 -10.42 -8.15
N PRO A 26 -2.89 -11.65 -7.90
CA PRO A 26 -2.33 -12.57 -6.90
C PRO A 26 -0.87 -12.98 -7.19
N ARG A 27 -0.44 -12.96 -8.45
CA ARG A 27 0.96 -13.22 -8.84
C ARG A 27 1.90 -12.15 -8.31
N TYR A 28 1.57 -10.86 -8.48
CA TYR A 28 2.39 -9.77 -7.94
C TYR A 28 2.41 -9.75 -6.42
N VAL A 29 1.33 -10.14 -5.76
CA VAL A 29 1.31 -10.30 -4.30
C VAL A 29 2.30 -11.38 -3.85
N ARG A 30 2.31 -12.55 -4.50
CA ARG A 30 3.29 -13.60 -4.20
C ARG A 30 4.72 -13.13 -4.44
N THR A 31 4.96 -12.41 -5.53
CA THR A 31 6.28 -11.83 -5.81
C THR A 31 6.65 -10.82 -4.75
N TRP A 32 5.80 -9.85 -4.42
CA TRP A 32 6.04 -8.86 -3.37
C TRP A 32 6.31 -9.49 -2.00
N GLN A 33 5.59 -10.55 -1.64
CA GLN A 33 5.85 -11.29 -0.40
C GLN A 33 7.20 -11.99 -0.40
N ARG A 34 7.75 -12.37 -1.57
CA ARG A 34 8.97 -13.16 -1.75
C ARG A 34 10.18 -12.33 -2.22
N LEU A 35 9.98 -11.08 -2.63
CA LEU A 35 11.05 -10.18 -3.05
C LEU A 35 11.99 -9.95 -1.85
N GLY A 36 13.29 -10.12 -2.08
CA GLY A 36 14.32 -10.10 -1.03
C GLY A 36 14.97 -11.45 -0.71
N TYR A 37 14.72 -12.50 -1.51
CA TYR A 37 15.39 -13.82 -1.40
C TYR A 37 16.87 -13.76 -1.84
N VAL A 38 17.66 -12.90 -1.20
CA VAL A 38 19.12 -13.10 -1.08
C VAL A 38 19.28 -14.07 0.09
N LYS A 39 20.18 -15.05 -0.01
CA LYS A 39 20.33 -16.23 0.88
C LYS A 39 20.36 -15.96 2.41
N HIS A 40 20.37 -14.70 2.87
CA HIS A 40 20.41 -14.30 4.28
C HIS A 40 19.43 -13.17 4.67
N THR A 41 18.48 -12.79 3.82
CA THR A 41 17.43 -11.80 4.17
C THR A 41 16.05 -12.44 4.20
N GLU A 42 15.32 -12.19 5.29
CA GLU A 42 13.91 -12.57 5.40
C GLU A 42 13.08 -11.98 4.24
N SER A 43 12.02 -12.67 3.88
CA SER A 43 11.03 -12.27 2.87
C SER A 43 10.54 -10.83 3.13
N ARG A 44 10.75 -9.89 2.20
CA ARG A 44 10.47 -8.47 2.44
C ARG A 44 9.18 -8.00 1.79
N GLN A 45 8.20 -7.71 2.62
CA GLN A 45 7.00 -6.94 2.25
C GLN A 45 7.32 -5.43 2.28
N THR A 46 8.20 -4.97 1.39
CA THR A 46 8.65 -3.57 1.37
C THR A 46 7.48 -2.60 1.24
N LYS A 47 7.50 -1.54 2.05
CA LYS A 47 6.50 -0.46 2.08
C LYS A 47 7.25 0.86 2.17
N ILE A 48 6.78 1.86 1.43
CA ILE A 48 7.32 3.22 1.46
C ILE A 48 6.19 4.13 1.90
N ALA A 49 6.39 4.83 3.02
CA ALA A 49 5.45 5.83 3.50
C ALA A 49 5.89 7.21 2.97
N VAL A 50 5.00 7.89 2.27
CA VAL A 50 5.20 9.25 1.76
C VAL A 50 4.15 10.18 2.33
N LYS A 51 4.44 11.49 2.32
CA LYS A 51 3.49 12.53 2.72
C LYS A 51 2.86 13.14 1.46
N ILE A 52 1.55 13.35 1.52
CA ILE A 52 0.80 14.14 0.54
C ILE A 52 0.34 15.43 1.26
N PRO A 53 0.41 16.60 0.60
CA PRO A 53 0.08 17.88 1.22
C PRO A 53 -1.42 18.08 1.45
N ASP A 54 -2.30 17.52 0.61
CA ASP A 54 -3.74 17.71 0.71
C ASP A 54 -4.58 16.52 0.21
N LYS A 55 -5.90 16.61 0.40
CA LYS A 55 -6.86 15.57 0.04
C LYS A 55 -7.09 15.47 -1.47
N ALA A 56 -6.99 16.57 -2.22
CA ALA A 56 -7.23 16.56 -3.66
C ALA A 56 -6.17 15.71 -4.37
N GLN A 57 -4.90 15.90 -4.02
CA GLN A 57 -3.80 15.10 -4.54
C GLN A 57 -3.87 13.62 -4.13
N LEU A 58 -4.42 13.31 -2.96
CA LEU A 58 -4.67 11.92 -2.54
C LEU A 58 -5.69 11.24 -3.47
N HIS A 59 -6.75 11.93 -3.85
CA HIS A 59 -7.75 11.41 -4.80
C HIS A 59 -7.18 11.28 -6.22
N GLU A 60 -6.46 12.30 -6.71
CA GLU A 60 -5.80 12.26 -8.01
C GLU A 60 -4.85 11.06 -8.13
N LEU A 61 -4.03 10.80 -7.10
CA LEU A 61 -3.13 9.65 -7.08
C LEU A 61 -3.89 8.32 -7.07
N ALA A 62 -5.02 8.24 -6.35
CA ALA A 62 -5.85 7.04 -6.31
C ALA A 62 -6.49 6.75 -7.66
N ASP A 63 -6.97 7.78 -8.35
CA ASP A 63 -7.56 7.67 -9.69
C ASP A 63 -6.51 7.27 -10.73
N ALA A 64 -5.33 7.89 -10.70
CA ALA A 64 -4.21 7.52 -11.56
C ALA A 64 -3.77 6.05 -11.34
N ALA A 65 -3.68 5.61 -10.08
CA ALA A 65 -3.37 4.22 -9.75
C ALA A 65 -4.45 3.26 -10.29
N GLN A 66 -5.73 3.61 -10.16
CA GLN A 66 -6.82 2.80 -10.69
C GLN A 66 -6.80 2.72 -12.23
N ALA A 67 -6.54 3.84 -12.92
CA ALA A 67 -6.40 3.87 -14.38
C ALA A 67 -5.26 2.97 -14.88
N GLN A 68 -4.20 2.81 -14.10
CA GLN A 68 -3.07 1.92 -14.40
C GLN A 68 -3.26 0.48 -13.90
N GLY A 69 -4.43 0.13 -13.34
CA GLY A 69 -4.70 -1.20 -12.79
C GLY A 69 -3.95 -1.51 -11.49
N VAL A 70 -3.40 -0.49 -10.81
CA VAL A 70 -2.71 -0.64 -9.52
C VAL A 70 -3.74 -0.73 -8.39
N ALA A 71 -3.53 -1.68 -7.49
CA ALA A 71 -4.42 -1.91 -6.35
C ALA A 71 -4.29 -0.81 -5.27
N ALA A 72 -5.00 0.31 -5.45
CA ALA A 72 -5.05 1.42 -4.49
C ALA A 72 -6.30 1.43 -3.59
N ARG A 73 -6.16 1.96 -2.37
CA ARG A 73 -7.23 2.20 -1.39
C ARG A 73 -6.95 3.49 -0.60
N ILE A 74 -7.98 4.34 -0.47
CA ILE A 74 -7.99 5.48 0.45
C ILE A 74 -8.52 5.00 1.81
N ILE A 75 -7.92 5.47 2.89
CA ILE A 75 -8.35 5.17 4.25
C ILE A 75 -8.95 6.43 4.85
N GLN A 76 -10.08 6.25 5.51
CA GLN A 76 -10.79 7.29 6.23
C GLN A 76 -10.83 6.89 7.70
N ASP A 77 -10.28 7.75 8.55
CA ASP A 77 -10.50 7.69 9.99
C ASP A 77 -11.87 8.32 10.31
N ALA A 78 -12.53 7.85 11.37
CA ALA A 78 -13.86 8.32 11.77
C ALA A 78 -13.87 9.79 12.24
#